data_AF-A0A957UVF3-F1
#
_entry.id   AF-A0A957UVF3-F1
#
_cell.length_a   1.000
_cell.length_b   1.000
_cell.length_c   1.000
_cell.angle_alpha   90.00
_cell.angle_beta   90.00
_cell.angle_gamma   90.00
#
_symmetry.space_group_name_H-M   'P 1'
#
loop_
_entity.id
_entity.type
_entity.pdbx_description
1 polymer ?
#
loop_
_entity_poly.entity_id
_entity_poly.type
_entity_poly.pdbx_seq_one_letter_code
_entity_poly.pdbx_strand_id
1 'polypeptide(L)'
;MALRFAQFTTSAESQALVVKNAHLVSANLLAIARADDAEINSFMSQAQVAAPMPARPEAMILFEKGDRLYERVLEEGMEPAAAVARFVEQVDLAPTPDVVAYAGNAVLACQEGQRLQIWHSLTLGDAESTSEGEVGQDPLAAIAEWFRDYCAGVQVDLRYVAADEMAAKLAQAKADDAAPDAVLTSGELIAPLAQRELIRPIMSLVDDAVLDQYLPKAIQAVAHQETLYGIPQSMHVAALYYNADLVSNPAVTLDDLLAHADPQHQVILDDSFAGAYWGMGAFGAELSPAEATTDQPAGYAEWLHWLQAAHAKSGVVFSADPAEQLALFAAGQAAYLVAGPELLGDLRAAMDGHVRVAPLPAGPKGNAAPLLQVDAFLFPTGRTEAQTQLALSFAEFATSEVNQTRWLQTASLAPTNRSAAELTQNSAIRAFVTQAVETAVVLPSARLFPLRTLGDQIYAQVLDGELSPDAGVNMIFDALREVGDSGSSENAAASDNSDS
;
A
#
# COMPACT_ATOMS: atom_id res chain seq x y z
N MET A 1 21.48 -26.22 20.81
CA MET A 1 22.39 -27.33 20.42
C MET A 1 22.63 -27.35 18.91
N ALA A 2 21.59 -27.20 18.08
CA ALA A 2 21.71 -27.10 16.61
C ALA A 2 22.68 -26.00 16.13
N LEU A 3 22.60 -24.78 16.69
CA LEU A 3 23.51 -23.70 16.30
C LEU A 3 24.99 -24.02 16.55
N ARG A 4 25.32 -24.65 17.68
CA ARG A 4 26.70 -25.05 17.99
C ARG A 4 27.19 -26.18 17.09
N PHE A 5 26.30 -27.07 16.67
CA PHE A 5 26.62 -28.11 15.69
C PHE A 5 26.83 -27.53 14.29
N ALA A 6 25.99 -26.56 13.87
CA ALA A 6 26.21 -25.81 12.64
C ALA A 6 27.56 -25.08 12.67
N GLN A 7 27.86 -24.33 13.74
CA GLN A 7 29.15 -23.65 13.91
C GLN A 7 30.35 -24.61 13.89
N PHE A 8 30.20 -25.80 14.48
CA PHE A 8 31.24 -26.83 14.42
C PHE A 8 31.42 -27.36 13.00
N THR A 9 30.35 -27.74 12.31
CA THR A 9 30.42 -28.29 10.95
C THR A 9 30.89 -27.27 9.92
N THR A 10 30.66 -25.98 10.12
CA THR A 10 31.16 -24.89 9.26
C THR A 10 32.52 -24.33 9.69
N SER A 11 33.13 -24.88 10.76
CA SER A 11 34.47 -24.46 11.22
C SER A 11 35.56 -24.73 10.17
N ALA A 12 36.66 -23.99 10.24
CA ALA A 12 37.76 -24.15 9.30
C ALA A 12 38.39 -25.55 9.38
N GLU A 13 38.53 -26.12 10.58
CA GLU A 13 39.02 -27.48 10.77
C GLU A 13 38.09 -28.54 10.16
N SER A 14 36.78 -28.43 10.40
CA SER A 14 35.82 -29.43 9.92
C SER A 14 35.63 -29.35 8.41
N GLN A 15 35.56 -28.14 7.85
CA GLN A 15 35.46 -27.95 6.41
C GLN A 15 36.75 -28.33 5.68
N ALA A 16 37.94 -28.17 6.29
CA ALA A 16 39.20 -28.62 5.67
C ALA A 16 39.24 -30.13 5.50
N LEU A 17 38.65 -30.88 6.44
CA LEU A 17 38.47 -32.34 6.31
C LEU A 17 37.50 -32.70 5.19
N VAL A 18 36.44 -31.91 4.98
CA VAL A 18 35.50 -32.10 3.85
C VAL A 18 36.20 -31.82 2.52
N VAL A 19 36.94 -30.71 2.40
CA VAL A 19 37.73 -30.38 1.19
C VAL A 19 38.69 -31.53 0.87
N LYS A 20 39.44 -32.00 1.87
CA LYS A 20 40.47 -33.04 1.66
C LYS A 20 39.92 -34.42 1.31
N ASN A 21 38.77 -34.81 1.88
CA ASN A 21 38.25 -36.18 1.75
C ASN A 21 37.13 -36.30 0.71
N ALA A 22 36.39 -35.22 0.46
CA ALA A 22 35.28 -35.20 -0.49
C ALA A 22 35.56 -34.32 -1.72
N HIS A 23 36.70 -33.63 -1.77
CA HIS A 23 37.10 -32.75 -2.88
C HIS A 23 36.02 -31.73 -3.26
N LEU A 24 35.36 -31.16 -2.25
CA LEU A 24 34.37 -30.08 -2.41
C LEU A 24 35.00 -28.73 -2.11
N VAL A 25 34.69 -27.72 -2.92
CA VAL A 25 35.12 -26.34 -2.68
C VAL A 25 34.33 -25.77 -1.49
N SER A 26 35.01 -25.49 -0.39
CA SER A 26 34.39 -24.98 0.84
C SER A 26 34.10 -23.48 0.77
N ALA A 27 32.95 -23.04 1.29
CA ALA A 27 32.64 -21.62 1.45
C ALA A 27 33.50 -20.94 2.54
N ASN A 28 34.10 -21.72 3.44
CA ASN A 28 35.06 -21.23 4.44
C ASN A 28 36.46 -21.13 3.82
N LEU A 29 36.91 -19.91 3.51
CA LEU A 29 38.20 -19.65 2.85
C LEU A 29 39.41 -20.12 3.67
N LEU A 30 39.31 -20.12 5.01
CA LEU A 30 40.37 -20.62 5.88
C LEU A 30 40.51 -22.14 5.82
N ALA A 31 39.43 -22.86 5.48
CA ALA A 31 39.46 -24.30 5.29
C ALA A 31 40.19 -24.69 4.00
N ILE A 32 39.99 -23.93 2.91
CA ILE A 32 40.64 -24.15 1.61
C ILE A 32 42.16 -23.95 1.75
N ALA A 33 42.57 -22.85 2.37
CA ALA A 33 43.99 -22.55 2.63
C ALA A 33 44.67 -23.62 3.51
N ARG A 34 43.92 -24.31 4.39
CA ARG A 34 44.42 -25.37 5.26
C ARG A 34 44.43 -26.76 4.62
N ALA A 35 43.56 -27.01 3.65
CA ALA A 35 43.49 -28.30 2.97
C ALA A 35 44.67 -28.52 1.99
N ASP A 36 45.24 -27.44 1.46
CA ASP A 36 46.40 -27.44 0.55
C ASP A 36 46.21 -28.37 -0.66
N ASP A 37 45.04 -28.26 -1.30
CA ASP A 37 44.65 -29.07 -2.45
C ASP A 37 44.79 -28.25 -3.75
N ALA A 38 45.74 -28.62 -4.60
CA ALA A 38 46.08 -27.89 -5.82
C ALA A 38 44.94 -27.86 -6.85
N GLU A 39 44.10 -28.89 -6.89
CA GLU A 39 42.98 -29.00 -7.83
C GLU A 39 41.86 -28.07 -7.38
N ILE A 40 41.50 -28.09 -6.08
CA ILE A 40 40.52 -27.17 -5.49
C ILE A 40 40.98 -25.71 -5.59
N ASN A 41 42.27 -25.45 -5.39
CA ASN A 41 42.85 -24.11 -5.53
C ASN A 41 42.72 -23.56 -6.96
N SER A 42 42.66 -24.42 -7.98
CA SER A 42 42.44 -24.00 -9.37
C SER A 42 41.02 -23.46 -9.61
N PHE A 43 40.00 -24.06 -8.97
CA PHE A 43 38.61 -23.61 -9.02
C PHE A 43 38.36 -22.30 -8.28
N MET A 44 39.21 -21.95 -7.30
CA MET A 44 39.07 -20.70 -6.55
C MET A 44 39.18 -19.45 -7.43
N SER A 45 39.97 -19.50 -8.50
CA SER A 45 40.08 -18.41 -9.47
C SER A 45 38.74 -18.13 -10.17
N GLN A 46 37.97 -19.17 -10.49
CA GLN A 46 36.63 -19.03 -11.08
C GLN A 46 35.59 -18.65 -10.02
N ALA A 47 35.66 -19.23 -8.82
CA ALA A 47 34.73 -18.92 -7.73
C ALA A 47 34.76 -17.43 -7.33
N GLN A 48 35.91 -16.76 -7.47
CA GLN A 48 36.05 -15.32 -7.19
C GLN A 48 35.33 -14.40 -8.19
N VAL A 49 35.12 -14.88 -9.43
CA VAL A 49 34.44 -14.11 -10.50
C VAL A 49 33.08 -14.69 -10.85
N ALA A 50 32.66 -15.75 -10.16
CA ALA A 50 31.36 -16.36 -10.34
C ALA A 50 30.26 -15.45 -9.78
N ALA A 51 29.15 -15.35 -10.51
CA ALA A 51 27.94 -14.76 -9.97
C ALA A 51 27.31 -15.76 -8.98
N PRO A 52 26.97 -15.35 -7.75
CA PRO A 52 26.28 -16.23 -6.82
C PRO A 52 24.91 -16.60 -7.40
N MET A 53 24.56 -17.89 -7.35
CA MET A 53 23.22 -18.32 -7.72
C MET A 53 22.22 -17.66 -6.77
N PRO A 54 21.16 -16.99 -7.28
CA PRO A 54 20.14 -16.41 -6.42
C PRO A 54 19.54 -17.51 -5.57
N ALA A 55 19.56 -17.35 -4.24
CA ALA A 55 18.96 -18.30 -3.31
C ALA A 55 17.45 -18.09 -3.22
N ARG A 56 16.80 -18.04 -4.38
CA ARG A 56 15.35 -17.89 -4.51
C ARG A 56 14.77 -19.11 -5.25
N PRO A 57 13.60 -19.65 -4.86
CA PRO A 57 12.99 -20.82 -5.50
C PRO A 57 12.84 -20.69 -7.03
N GLU A 58 12.67 -19.48 -7.53
CA GLU A 58 12.41 -19.16 -8.94
C GLU A 58 13.64 -19.39 -9.84
N ALA A 59 14.85 -19.38 -9.26
CA ALA A 59 16.08 -19.63 -10.00
C ALA A 59 16.06 -21.03 -10.66
N MET A 60 15.52 -22.05 -9.98
CA MET A 60 15.45 -23.42 -10.52
C MET A 60 14.48 -23.56 -11.69
N ILE A 61 13.35 -22.85 -11.66
CA ILE A 61 12.37 -22.82 -12.76
C ILE A 61 12.95 -22.09 -13.97
N LEU A 62 13.70 -21.00 -13.73
CA LEU A 62 14.42 -20.29 -14.76
C LEU A 62 15.50 -21.16 -15.40
N PHE A 63 16.23 -21.95 -14.61
CA PHE A 63 17.20 -22.92 -15.11
C PHE A 63 16.55 -24.02 -15.94
N GLU A 64 15.44 -24.63 -15.49
CA GLU A 64 14.76 -25.66 -16.29
C GLU A 64 14.23 -25.11 -17.64
N LYS A 65 13.64 -23.92 -17.63
CA LYS A 65 13.18 -23.26 -18.86
C LYS A 65 14.35 -22.87 -19.76
N GLY A 66 15.47 -22.45 -19.17
CA GLY A 66 16.73 -22.15 -19.86
C GLY A 66 17.34 -23.40 -20.49
N ASP A 67 17.35 -24.52 -19.78
CA ASP A 67 17.86 -25.81 -20.26
C ASP A 67 17.07 -26.30 -21.48
N ARG A 68 15.73 -26.22 -21.43
CA ARG A 68 14.88 -26.52 -22.60
C ARG A 68 15.06 -25.55 -23.76
N LEU A 69 15.51 -24.32 -23.50
CA LEU A 69 15.90 -23.39 -24.56
C LEU A 69 17.21 -23.83 -25.21
N TYR A 70 18.20 -24.25 -24.42
CA TYR A 70 19.44 -24.81 -24.94
C TYR A 70 19.19 -26.03 -25.81
N GLU A 71 18.35 -26.98 -25.37
CA GLU A 71 17.97 -28.16 -26.17
C GLU A 71 17.35 -27.77 -27.52
N ARG A 72 16.38 -26.84 -27.52
CA ARG A 72 15.73 -26.39 -28.76
C ARG A 72 16.66 -25.69 -29.74
N VAL A 73 17.66 -24.95 -29.23
CA VAL A 73 18.67 -24.29 -30.07
C VAL A 73 19.69 -25.29 -30.61
N LEU A 74 20.21 -26.16 -29.73
CA LEU A 74 21.32 -27.05 -30.06
C LEU A 74 20.89 -28.30 -30.83
N GLU A 75 19.71 -28.83 -30.55
CA GLU A 75 19.24 -30.10 -31.10
C GLU A 75 18.10 -29.91 -32.12
N GLU A 76 17.18 -28.97 -31.88
CA GLU A 76 16.02 -28.75 -32.77
C GLU A 76 16.24 -27.63 -33.80
N GLY A 77 17.40 -26.97 -33.78
CA GLY A 77 17.80 -25.98 -34.78
C GLY A 77 17.04 -24.65 -34.72
N MET A 78 16.46 -24.31 -33.56
CA MET A 78 15.87 -23.00 -33.34
C MET A 78 16.94 -21.89 -33.38
N GLU A 79 16.64 -20.79 -34.06
CA GLU A 79 17.56 -19.65 -34.11
C GLU A 79 17.72 -19.04 -32.69
N PRO A 80 18.98 -18.81 -32.22
CA PRO A 80 19.23 -18.38 -30.84
C PRO A 80 18.49 -17.11 -30.42
N ALA A 81 18.43 -16.07 -31.28
CA ALA A 81 17.76 -14.82 -30.92
C ALA A 81 16.23 -14.99 -30.78
N ALA A 82 15.61 -15.79 -31.63
CA ALA A 82 14.20 -16.14 -31.54
C ALA A 82 13.89 -17.00 -30.29
N ALA A 83 14.80 -17.91 -29.92
CA ALA A 83 14.68 -18.68 -28.70
C ALA A 83 14.75 -17.77 -27.48
N VAL A 84 15.72 -16.85 -27.43
CA VAL A 84 15.89 -15.87 -26.34
C VAL A 84 14.68 -14.95 -26.24
N ALA A 85 14.18 -14.42 -27.36
CA ALA A 85 12.99 -13.57 -27.36
C ALA A 85 11.76 -14.29 -26.77
N ARG A 86 11.55 -15.56 -27.13
CA ARG A 86 10.48 -16.40 -26.56
C ARG A 86 10.70 -16.72 -25.09
N PHE A 87 11.94 -16.92 -24.67
CA PHE A 87 12.23 -17.16 -23.26
C PHE A 87 11.94 -15.93 -22.41
N VAL A 88 12.31 -14.74 -22.88
CA VAL A 88 11.94 -13.47 -22.23
C VAL A 88 10.42 -13.34 -22.16
N GLU A 89 9.70 -13.59 -23.25
CA GLU A 89 8.23 -13.59 -23.28
C GLU A 89 7.62 -14.63 -22.31
N GLN A 90 8.21 -15.82 -22.16
CA GLN A 90 7.76 -16.86 -21.23
C GLN A 90 8.12 -16.59 -19.77
N VAL A 91 9.13 -15.77 -19.52
CA VAL A 91 9.48 -15.26 -18.18
C VAL A 91 8.55 -14.10 -17.82
N ASP A 92 8.12 -13.30 -18.79
CA ASP A 92 7.17 -12.19 -18.59
C ASP A 92 5.69 -12.64 -18.50
N LEU A 93 5.31 -13.79 -19.09
CA LEU A 93 3.91 -14.27 -19.16
C LEU A 93 3.57 -15.46 -18.26
N ALA A 94 4.53 -16.08 -17.56
CA ALA A 94 4.25 -17.21 -16.68
C ALA A 94 4.24 -16.79 -15.21
N PRO A 95 3.08 -16.77 -14.51
CA PRO A 95 3.08 -16.69 -13.07
C PRO A 95 3.70 -17.98 -12.53
N THR A 96 4.88 -17.90 -11.92
CA THR A 96 5.32 -18.97 -11.03
C THR A 96 4.54 -18.81 -9.72
N PRO A 97 3.83 -19.85 -9.26
CA PRO A 97 3.34 -19.88 -7.89
C PRO A 97 4.55 -20.06 -6.99
N ASP A 98 5.07 -18.94 -6.49
CA ASP A 98 6.07 -18.96 -5.43
C ASP A 98 5.38 -19.49 -4.18
N VAL A 99 5.65 -20.75 -3.84
CA VAL A 99 5.57 -21.20 -2.46
C VAL A 99 6.78 -20.58 -1.76
N VAL A 100 6.67 -19.28 -1.47
CA VAL A 100 7.56 -18.63 -0.52
C VAL A 100 7.29 -19.31 0.81
N ALA A 101 8.34 -19.92 1.38
CA ALA A 101 8.33 -20.31 2.77
C ALA A 101 8.10 -19.05 3.60
N TYR A 102 6.88 -18.85 4.10
CA TYR A 102 6.57 -17.84 5.10
C TYR A 102 7.51 -18.08 6.28
N ALA A 103 8.41 -17.13 6.52
CA ALA A 103 9.24 -17.08 7.72
C ALA A 103 8.48 -16.40 8.89
N GLY A 104 7.15 -16.57 8.93
CA GLY A 104 6.34 -16.32 10.13
C GLY A 104 6.33 -17.59 10.97
N ASN A 105 6.70 -17.51 12.24
CA ASN A 105 6.83 -18.67 13.14
C ASN A 105 5.48 -19.24 13.62
N ALA A 106 4.40 -19.03 12.87
CA ALA A 106 3.16 -19.78 13.05
C ALA A 106 3.12 -20.88 11.98
N VAL A 107 3.34 -22.13 12.40
CA VAL A 107 3.01 -23.30 11.60
C VAL A 107 1.52 -23.19 11.28
N LEU A 108 1.20 -22.74 10.06
CA LEU A 108 -0.13 -22.77 9.46
C LEU A 108 -0.71 -24.18 9.65
N ALA A 109 -1.68 -24.32 10.55
CA ALA A 109 -2.51 -25.51 10.61
C ALA A 109 -3.62 -25.37 9.56
N CYS A 110 -3.25 -25.27 8.28
CA CYS A 110 -4.19 -25.43 7.17
C CYS A 110 -4.81 -26.82 7.30
N GLN A 111 -6.09 -26.87 7.62
CA GLN A 111 -6.85 -28.10 7.73
C GLN A 111 -7.98 -28.11 6.71
N GLU A 112 -8.22 -29.29 6.16
CA GLU A 112 -9.30 -29.51 5.21
C GLU A 112 -10.67 -29.18 5.83
N GLY A 113 -11.47 -28.39 5.11
CA GLY A 113 -12.83 -28.01 5.52
C GLY A 113 -12.90 -26.72 6.35
N GLN A 114 -11.79 -26.02 6.55
CA GLN A 114 -11.79 -24.67 7.14
C GLN A 114 -12.38 -23.65 6.15
N ARG A 115 -13.03 -22.61 6.68
CA ARG A 115 -13.68 -21.54 5.90
C ARG A 115 -13.30 -20.18 6.47
N LEU A 116 -13.04 -19.22 5.59
CA LEU A 116 -12.79 -17.82 5.89
C LEU A 116 -13.85 -16.96 5.21
N GLN A 117 -14.58 -16.18 6.01
CA GLN A 117 -15.52 -15.16 5.56
C GLN A 117 -14.83 -13.80 5.66
N ILE A 118 -14.58 -13.17 4.52
CA ILE A 118 -13.93 -11.87 4.44
C ILE A 118 -14.91 -10.87 3.86
N TRP A 119 -15.22 -9.82 4.61
CA TRP A 119 -15.97 -8.69 4.06
C TRP A 119 -15.00 -7.65 3.52
N HIS A 120 -15.33 -6.95 2.44
CA HIS A 120 -14.49 -5.89 1.91
C HIS A 120 -15.29 -4.72 1.37
N SER A 121 -14.71 -3.53 1.40
CA SER A 121 -15.26 -2.32 0.77
C SER A 121 -14.46 -1.86 -0.46
N LEU A 122 -13.43 -2.62 -0.86
CA LEU A 122 -12.62 -2.29 -2.03
C LEU A 122 -13.46 -2.27 -3.31
N THR A 123 -13.33 -1.20 -4.08
CA THR A 123 -13.88 -1.03 -5.42
C THR A 123 -12.72 -1.10 -6.40
N LEU A 124 -12.46 -2.28 -6.96
CA LEU A 124 -11.33 -2.55 -7.85
C LEU A 124 -11.87 -3.03 -9.19
N GLY A 125 -11.87 -2.15 -10.19
CA GLY A 125 -12.58 -2.41 -11.44
C GLY A 125 -14.10 -2.38 -11.26
N ASP A 126 -14.81 -2.14 -12.34
CA ASP A 126 -16.26 -1.93 -12.39
C ASP A 126 -17.07 -2.92 -11.54
N ALA A 127 -17.47 -2.50 -10.34
CA ALA A 127 -18.49 -3.20 -9.56
C ALA A 127 -19.85 -3.21 -10.29
N GLU A 128 -20.05 -2.32 -11.28
CA GLU A 128 -21.28 -2.19 -12.06
C GLU A 128 -21.27 -2.90 -13.44
N SER A 129 -20.13 -3.34 -13.99
CA SER A 129 -20.07 -3.93 -15.35
C SER A 129 -20.18 -5.46 -15.41
N THR A 130 -20.65 -6.12 -14.34
CA THR A 130 -20.93 -7.57 -14.38
C THR A 130 -22.12 -7.97 -15.29
N SER A 131 -22.64 -7.06 -16.11
CA SER A 131 -23.46 -7.40 -17.27
C SER A 131 -22.60 -7.95 -18.41
N GLU A 132 -22.57 -9.27 -18.51
CA GLU A 132 -22.22 -10.06 -19.71
C GLU A 132 -20.76 -9.99 -20.20
N GLY A 133 -19.89 -10.80 -19.59
CA GLY A 133 -19.01 -11.68 -20.39
C GLY A 133 -17.52 -11.33 -20.50
N GLU A 134 -17.04 -10.20 -19.97
CA GLU A 134 -15.60 -9.94 -19.82
C GLU A 134 -15.22 -9.94 -18.34
N VAL A 135 -14.46 -10.94 -17.91
CA VAL A 135 -13.96 -11.06 -16.53
C VAL A 135 -12.80 -10.07 -16.38
N GLY A 136 -13.10 -8.82 -16.03
CA GLY A 136 -12.16 -8.02 -15.26
C GLY A 136 -11.93 -8.76 -13.93
N GLN A 137 -10.75 -9.36 -13.74
CA GLN A 137 -10.48 -10.19 -12.58
C GLN A 137 -10.40 -9.30 -11.33
N ASP A 138 -11.37 -9.43 -10.42
CA ASP A 138 -11.27 -8.88 -9.06
C ASP A 138 -9.93 -9.33 -8.43
N PRO A 139 -8.99 -8.41 -8.18
CA PRO A 139 -7.66 -8.75 -7.64
C PRO A 139 -7.74 -9.47 -6.29
N LEU A 140 -8.76 -9.18 -5.48
CA LEU A 140 -8.97 -9.86 -4.19
C LEU A 140 -9.46 -11.29 -4.39
N ALA A 141 -10.32 -11.52 -5.40
CA ALA A 141 -10.74 -12.87 -5.77
C ALA A 141 -9.54 -13.72 -6.21
N ALA A 142 -8.65 -13.19 -7.05
CA ALA A 142 -7.43 -13.88 -7.48
C ALA A 142 -6.54 -14.30 -6.29
N ILE A 143 -6.36 -13.40 -5.31
CA ILE A 143 -5.61 -13.68 -4.09
C ILE A 143 -6.28 -14.76 -3.24
N ALA A 144 -7.62 -14.71 -3.13
CA ALA A 144 -8.38 -15.76 -2.49
C ALA A 144 -8.14 -17.11 -3.16
N GLU A 145 -8.05 -17.17 -4.50
CA GLU A 145 -7.73 -18.41 -5.22
C GLU A 145 -6.33 -18.90 -4.91
N TRP A 146 -5.32 -18.02 -4.99
CA TRP A 146 -3.93 -18.40 -4.70
C TRP A 146 -3.73 -18.84 -3.24
N PHE A 147 -4.50 -18.27 -2.31
CA PHE A 147 -4.47 -18.72 -0.93
C PHE A 147 -5.03 -20.14 -0.79
N ARG A 148 -6.06 -20.52 -1.55
CA ARG A 148 -6.57 -21.91 -1.55
C ARG A 148 -5.51 -22.89 -2.06
N ASP A 149 -4.72 -22.48 -3.05
CA ASP A 149 -3.63 -23.31 -3.58
C ASP A 149 -2.46 -23.42 -2.58
N TYR A 150 -2.15 -22.33 -1.88
CA TYR A 150 -1.11 -22.28 -0.85
C TYR A 150 -1.50 -23.04 0.43
N CYS A 151 -2.73 -22.88 0.88
CA CYS A 151 -3.30 -23.43 2.11
C CYS A 151 -4.42 -24.43 1.75
N ALA A 152 -4.02 -25.53 1.12
CA ALA A 152 -4.94 -26.54 0.58
C ALA A 152 -5.97 -26.99 1.63
N GLY A 153 -7.26 -26.81 1.30
CA GLY A 153 -8.38 -27.20 2.14
C GLY A 153 -9.11 -26.06 2.86
N VAL A 154 -8.60 -24.82 2.77
CA VAL A 154 -9.33 -23.62 3.23
C VAL A 154 -10.16 -23.03 2.09
N GLN A 155 -11.43 -22.74 2.35
CA GLN A 155 -12.27 -21.96 1.45
C GLN A 155 -12.30 -20.49 1.90
N VAL A 156 -12.14 -19.56 0.95
CA VAL A 156 -12.23 -18.12 1.21
C VAL A 156 -13.46 -17.59 0.48
N ASP A 157 -14.40 -17.02 1.23
CA ASP A 157 -15.59 -16.36 0.70
C ASP A 157 -15.47 -14.86 0.89
N LEU A 158 -15.59 -14.14 -0.22
CA LEU A 158 -15.55 -12.69 -0.26
C LEU A 158 -16.97 -12.14 -0.29
N ARG A 159 -17.22 -11.09 0.50
CA ARG A 159 -18.48 -10.35 0.48
C ARG A 159 -18.21 -8.86 0.41
N TYR A 160 -18.68 -8.22 -0.66
CA TYR A 160 -18.69 -6.77 -0.72
C TYR A 160 -19.67 -6.19 0.30
N VAL A 161 -19.21 -5.16 1.02
CA VAL A 161 -19.98 -4.32 1.93
C VAL A 161 -19.48 -2.90 1.74
N ALA A 162 -20.37 -1.99 1.35
CA ALA A 162 -20.03 -0.58 1.19
C ALA A 162 -19.42 -0.02 2.49
N ALA A 163 -18.44 0.87 2.36
CA ALA A 163 -17.63 1.37 3.48
C ALA A 163 -18.48 2.06 4.56
N ASP A 164 -19.51 2.81 4.15
CA ASP A 164 -20.47 3.52 5.01
C ASP A 164 -21.42 2.56 5.76
N GLU A 165 -21.72 1.40 5.17
CA GLU A 165 -22.52 0.34 5.81
C GLU A 165 -21.70 -0.57 6.75
N MET A 166 -20.37 -0.60 6.60
CA MET A 166 -19.50 -1.59 7.25
C MET A 166 -19.67 -1.63 8.77
N ALA A 167 -19.65 -0.48 9.42
CA ALA A 167 -19.76 -0.39 10.88
C ALA A 167 -21.14 -0.84 11.39
N ALA A 168 -22.21 -0.57 10.65
CA ALA A 168 -23.55 -1.01 10.99
C ALA A 168 -23.70 -2.53 10.82
N LYS A 169 -23.21 -3.08 9.69
CA LYS A 169 -23.27 -4.52 9.44
C LYS A 169 -22.42 -5.32 10.43
N LEU A 170 -21.24 -4.84 10.81
CA LEU A 170 -20.40 -5.49 11.82
C LEU A 170 -21.07 -5.53 13.20
N ALA A 171 -21.72 -4.44 13.60
CA ALA A 171 -22.45 -4.40 14.86
C ALA A 171 -23.62 -5.38 14.89
N GLN A 172 -24.39 -5.47 13.81
CA GLN A 172 -25.46 -6.46 13.67
C GLN A 172 -24.89 -7.88 13.72
N ALA A 173 -23.82 -8.14 12.97
CA ALA A 173 -23.19 -9.46 12.92
C ALA A 173 -22.59 -9.88 14.27
N LYS A 174 -22.05 -8.95 15.06
CA LYS A 174 -21.63 -9.20 16.45
C LYS A 174 -22.81 -9.60 17.34
N ALA A 175 -23.96 -8.93 17.19
CA ALA A 175 -25.17 -9.26 17.97
C ALA A 175 -25.75 -10.63 17.60
N ASP A 176 -25.59 -11.05 16.34
CA ASP A 176 -26.11 -12.32 15.81
C ASP A 176 -25.10 -13.49 15.92
N ASP A 177 -23.94 -13.30 16.55
CA ASP A 177 -22.83 -14.28 16.59
C ASP A 177 -22.39 -14.75 15.18
N ALA A 178 -22.41 -13.81 14.23
CA ALA A 178 -22.18 -14.03 12.80
C ALA A 178 -21.15 -13.06 12.19
N ALA A 179 -20.31 -12.41 13.02
CA ALA A 179 -19.24 -11.51 12.56
C ALA A 179 -18.34 -12.19 11.52
N PRO A 180 -17.80 -11.55 10.48
CA PRO A 180 -16.85 -12.20 9.57
C PRO A 180 -15.53 -12.57 10.27
N ASP A 181 -14.64 -13.28 9.57
CA ASP A 181 -13.33 -13.66 10.09
C ASP A 181 -12.30 -12.53 9.94
N ALA A 182 -12.41 -11.76 8.86
CA ALA A 182 -11.69 -10.51 8.64
C ALA A 182 -12.53 -9.52 7.85
N VAL A 183 -12.16 -8.25 7.90
CA VAL A 183 -12.70 -7.18 7.07
C VAL A 183 -11.56 -6.42 6.40
N LEU A 184 -11.62 -6.23 5.09
CA LEU A 184 -10.69 -5.38 4.34
C LEU A 184 -11.35 -4.04 4.03
N THR A 185 -10.91 -2.98 4.70
CA THR A 185 -11.53 -1.64 4.58
C THR A 185 -10.53 -0.53 4.93
N SER A 186 -10.91 0.72 4.65
CA SER A 186 -10.14 1.90 5.05
C SER A 186 -9.85 1.95 6.55
N GLY A 187 -8.61 2.29 6.88
CA GLY A 187 -8.12 2.54 8.24
C GLY A 187 -8.85 3.68 8.96
N GLU A 188 -9.60 4.53 8.24
CA GLU A 188 -10.48 5.55 8.83
C GLU A 188 -11.56 4.93 9.74
N LEU A 189 -11.96 3.68 9.49
CA LEU A 189 -12.94 3.00 10.32
C LEU A 189 -12.36 2.43 11.62
N ILE A 190 -11.03 2.42 11.82
CA ILE A 190 -10.42 1.77 12.99
C ILE A 190 -10.88 2.41 14.29
N ALA A 191 -10.83 3.73 14.43
CA ALA A 191 -11.28 4.41 15.65
C ALA A 191 -12.76 4.14 15.98
N PRO A 192 -13.73 4.39 15.08
CA PRO A 192 -15.14 4.14 15.40
C PRO A 192 -15.46 2.64 15.61
N LEU A 193 -14.74 1.72 14.96
CA LEU A 193 -14.91 0.28 15.20
C LEU A 193 -14.31 -0.16 16.54
N ALA A 194 -13.13 0.36 16.91
CA ALA A 194 -12.46 0.05 18.17
C ALA A 194 -13.25 0.57 19.37
N GLN A 195 -13.75 1.81 19.31
CA GLN A 195 -14.59 2.42 20.35
C GLN A 195 -15.87 1.62 20.63
N ARG A 196 -16.41 0.93 19.61
CA ARG A 196 -17.59 0.07 19.71
C ARG A 196 -17.25 -1.40 19.96
N GLU A 197 -15.98 -1.70 20.20
CA GLU A 197 -15.44 -3.04 20.40
C GLU A 197 -15.82 -4.02 19.26
N LEU A 198 -15.90 -3.53 18.03
CA LEU A 198 -16.26 -4.33 16.86
C LEU A 198 -15.05 -5.03 16.26
N ILE A 199 -13.84 -4.55 16.54
CA ILE A 199 -12.57 -5.12 16.10
C ILE A 199 -11.65 -5.35 17.30
N ARG A 200 -10.77 -6.35 17.22
CA ARG A 200 -9.85 -6.72 18.29
C ARG A 200 -8.42 -6.21 18.02
N PRO A 201 -7.66 -5.88 19.06
CA PRO A 201 -6.21 -5.72 18.95
C PRO A 201 -5.54 -7.00 18.45
N ILE A 202 -4.48 -6.86 17.64
CA ILE A 202 -3.74 -8.00 17.08
C ILE A 202 -2.27 -8.04 17.49
N MET A 203 -1.79 -7.08 18.27
CA MET A 203 -0.36 -7.01 18.66
C MET A 203 0.16 -8.30 19.30
N SER A 204 -0.66 -9.00 20.09
CA SER A 204 -0.27 -10.27 20.72
C SER A 204 -0.33 -11.48 19.78
N LEU A 205 -0.82 -11.30 18.55
CA LEU A 205 -1.06 -12.36 17.56
C LEU A 205 -0.10 -12.26 16.36
N VAL A 206 0.72 -11.21 16.29
CA VAL A 206 1.59 -10.91 15.16
C VAL A 206 3.01 -10.70 15.67
N ASP A 207 3.98 -11.37 15.03
CA ASP A 207 5.40 -11.22 15.36
C ASP A 207 5.95 -9.89 14.81
N ASP A 208 6.90 -9.26 15.53
CA ASP A 208 7.57 -8.03 15.07
C ASP A 208 8.19 -8.19 13.67
N ALA A 209 8.69 -9.39 13.34
CA ALA A 209 9.25 -9.70 12.03
C ALA A 209 8.23 -9.64 10.88
N VAL A 210 6.94 -9.80 11.18
CA VAL A 210 5.86 -9.57 10.20
C VAL A 210 5.64 -8.06 10.04
N LEU A 211 5.62 -7.30 11.13
CA LEU A 211 5.42 -5.85 11.11
C LEU A 211 6.55 -5.10 10.40
N ASP A 212 7.80 -5.58 10.54
CA ASP A 212 9.00 -5.01 9.90
C ASP A 212 8.96 -5.06 8.36
N GLN A 213 8.11 -5.92 7.79
CA GLN A 213 7.91 -6.03 6.34
C GLN A 213 7.13 -4.85 5.76
N TYR A 214 6.48 -4.03 6.58
CA TYR A 214 5.67 -2.90 6.12
C TYR A 214 6.40 -1.56 6.28
N LEU A 215 5.93 -0.57 5.53
CA LEU A 215 6.35 0.82 5.71
C LEU A 215 5.90 1.33 7.09
N PRO A 216 6.76 2.05 7.85
CA PRO A 216 6.40 2.50 9.21
C PRO A 216 5.12 3.34 9.28
N LYS A 217 4.90 4.23 8.30
CA LYS A 217 3.67 5.04 8.23
C LYS A 217 2.43 4.19 7.92
N ALA A 218 2.57 3.07 7.21
CA ALA A 218 1.47 2.15 6.98
C ALA A 218 1.04 1.44 8.26
N ILE A 219 2.00 1.02 9.10
CA ILE A 219 1.74 0.49 10.44
C ILE A 219 1.09 1.56 11.34
N GLN A 220 1.59 2.79 11.30
CA GLN A 220 1.01 3.91 12.03
C GLN A 220 -0.46 4.15 11.65
N ALA A 221 -0.79 4.06 10.36
CA ALA A 221 -2.14 4.30 9.86
C ALA A 221 -3.16 3.23 10.30
N VAL A 222 -2.70 2.03 10.66
CA VAL A 222 -3.55 0.93 11.14
C VAL A 222 -3.53 0.74 12.65
N ALA A 223 -2.93 1.70 13.37
CA ALA A 223 -2.90 1.76 14.82
C ALA A 223 -3.84 2.87 15.34
N HIS A 224 -4.43 2.64 16.52
CA HIS A 224 -5.21 3.62 17.25
C HIS A 224 -4.78 3.63 18.71
N GLN A 225 -4.39 4.80 19.23
CA GLN A 225 -3.88 4.95 20.60
C GLN A 225 -2.78 3.91 20.92
N GLU A 226 -1.75 3.84 20.05
CA GLU A 226 -0.63 2.90 20.16
C GLU A 226 -1.01 1.40 20.08
N THR A 227 -2.29 1.09 19.84
CA THR A 227 -2.79 -0.28 19.72
C THR A 227 -2.97 -0.65 18.25
N LEU A 228 -2.38 -1.78 17.84
CA LEU A 228 -2.46 -2.29 16.46
C LEU A 228 -3.76 -3.08 16.26
N TYR A 229 -4.54 -2.71 15.23
CA TYR A 229 -5.84 -3.32 14.92
C TYR A 229 -5.89 -4.05 13.57
N GLY A 230 -4.88 -3.89 12.72
CA GLY A 230 -4.91 -4.49 11.40
C GLY A 230 -3.56 -4.68 10.72
N ILE A 231 -3.61 -5.40 9.60
CA ILE A 231 -2.48 -5.61 8.69
C ILE A 231 -2.67 -4.68 7.47
N PRO A 232 -1.72 -3.77 7.17
CA PRO A 232 -1.84 -2.83 6.06
C PRO A 232 -1.86 -3.53 4.70
N GLN A 233 -2.79 -3.16 3.80
CA GLN A 233 -2.94 -3.77 2.48
C GLN A 233 -2.48 -2.85 1.33
N SER A 234 -3.04 -1.64 1.23
CA SER A 234 -2.68 -0.68 0.17
C SER A 234 -2.65 0.74 0.71
N MET A 235 -1.84 1.59 0.06
CA MET A 235 -1.72 3.01 0.36
C MET A 235 -2.48 3.85 -0.66
N HIS A 236 -3.19 4.83 -0.17
CA HIS A 236 -3.87 5.86 -0.94
C HIS A 236 -3.23 7.20 -0.60
N VAL A 237 -2.64 7.84 -1.61
CA VAL A 237 -1.92 9.10 -1.46
C VAL A 237 -1.99 9.86 -2.77
N ALA A 238 -2.32 11.16 -2.70
CA ALA A 238 -2.44 11.98 -3.90
C ALA A 238 -1.07 12.27 -4.54
N ALA A 239 -1.05 12.34 -5.87
CA ALA A 239 0.08 12.80 -6.66
C ALA A 239 -0.39 13.72 -7.81
N LEU A 240 0.56 14.31 -8.52
CA LEU A 240 0.28 15.13 -9.69
C LEU A 240 0.35 14.26 -10.95
N TYR A 241 -0.82 13.89 -11.48
CA TYR A 241 -0.91 13.39 -12.84
C TYR A 241 -0.69 14.53 -13.82
N TYR A 242 0.04 14.27 -14.91
CA TYR A 242 0.18 15.21 -16.01
C TYR A 242 0.10 14.52 -17.37
N ASN A 243 -0.51 15.23 -18.33
CA ASN A 243 -0.62 14.79 -19.71
C ASN A 243 0.66 15.17 -20.47
N ALA A 244 1.44 14.16 -20.87
CA ALA A 244 2.73 14.37 -21.53
C ALA A 244 2.62 15.04 -22.92
N ASP A 245 1.44 15.00 -23.55
CA ASP A 245 1.20 15.67 -24.84
C ASP A 245 1.03 17.19 -24.68
N LEU A 246 0.55 17.62 -23.51
CA LEU A 246 0.32 19.02 -23.17
C LEU A 246 1.52 19.63 -22.43
N VAL A 247 2.20 18.83 -21.62
CA VAL A 247 3.23 19.28 -20.68
C VAL A 247 4.42 18.33 -20.71
N SER A 248 5.59 18.83 -21.10
CA SER A 248 6.84 18.05 -21.07
C SER A 248 7.51 18.02 -19.70
N ASN A 249 7.39 19.09 -18.91
CA ASN A 249 7.93 19.19 -17.55
C ASN A 249 6.80 19.51 -16.57
N PRO A 250 6.51 18.65 -15.58
CA PRO A 250 5.42 18.88 -14.65
C PRO A 250 5.66 20.14 -13.80
N ALA A 251 4.58 20.76 -13.33
CA ALA A 251 4.65 21.89 -12.42
C ALA A 251 5.31 21.45 -11.12
N VAL A 252 6.34 22.18 -10.68
CA VAL A 252 7.08 21.88 -9.44
C VAL A 252 6.68 22.81 -8.30
N THR A 253 6.03 23.94 -8.61
CA THR A 253 5.44 24.85 -7.62
C THR A 253 3.96 25.12 -7.87
N LEU A 254 3.24 25.55 -6.84
CA LEU A 254 1.85 26.00 -6.96
C LEU A 254 1.69 27.18 -7.94
N ASP A 255 2.70 28.05 -8.02
CA ASP A 255 2.72 29.15 -8.99
C ASP A 255 2.84 28.63 -10.43
N ASP A 256 3.70 27.63 -10.67
CA ASP A 256 3.80 26.96 -11.97
C ASP A 256 2.47 26.29 -12.35
N LEU A 257 1.84 25.61 -11.38
CA LEU A 257 0.57 24.92 -11.59
C LEU A 257 -0.52 25.89 -12.07
N LEU A 258 -0.67 27.05 -11.40
CA LEU A 258 -1.64 28.07 -11.82
C LEU A 258 -1.22 28.83 -13.08
N ALA A 259 0.08 28.97 -13.34
CA ALA A 259 0.58 29.62 -14.55
C ALA A 259 0.27 28.80 -15.81
N HIS A 260 0.26 27.47 -15.70
CA HIS A 260 -0.11 26.56 -16.79
C HIS A 260 -1.62 26.45 -17.00
N ALA A 261 -2.45 26.90 -16.05
CA ALA A 261 -3.89 26.79 -16.14
C ALA A 261 -4.48 27.76 -17.19
N ASP A 262 -5.08 27.19 -18.22
CA ASP A 262 -5.94 27.89 -19.19
C ASP A 262 -7.02 26.93 -19.75
N PRO A 263 -8.03 27.39 -20.51
CA PRO A 263 -9.11 26.54 -21.01
C PRO A 263 -8.69 25.35 -21.89
N GLN A 264 -7.49 25.36 -22.47
CA GLN A 264 -6.90 24.27 -23.27
C GLN A 264 -5.90 23.42 -22.47
N HIS A 265 -5.53 23.85 -21.27
CA HIS A 265 -4.57 23.21 -20.37
C HIS A 265 -5.14 23.20 -18.95
N GLN A 266 -6.24 22.47 -18.76
CA GLN A 266 -6.95 22.53 -17.48
C GLN A 266 -6.15 21.94 -16.32
N VAL A 267 -6.38 22.47 -15.12
CA VAL A 267 -5.90 21.91 -13.86
C VAL A 267 -7.12 21.43 -13.08
N ILE A 268 -7.20 20.13 -12.85
CA ILE A 268 -8.28 19.52 -12.08
C ILE A 268 -7.82 19.37 -10.63
N LEU A 269 -8.58 19.98 -9.72
CA LEU A 269 -8.38 19.91 -8.27
C LEU A 269 -9.63 19.32 -7.60
N ASP A 270 -9.42 18.73 -6.43
CA ASP A 270 -10.50 18.26 -5.57
C ASP A 270 -11.01 19.43 -4.69
N ASP A 271 -12.32 19.53 -4.48
CA ASP A 271 -12.95 20.53 -3.59
C ASP A 271 -13.36 19.97 -2.21
N SER A 272 -13.16 18.67 -1.98
CA SER A 272 -13.32 18.07 -0.65
C SER A 272 -12.14 18.42 0.27
N PHE A 273 -12.41 18.43 1.57
CA PHE A 273 -11.40 18.68 2.59
C PHE A 273 -10.26 17.67 2.53
N ALA A 274 -10.59 16.38 2.39
CA ALA A 274 -9.60 15.32 2.35
C ALA A 274 -8.78 15.36 1.04
N GLY A 275 -9.46 15.55 -0.09
CA GLY A 275 -8.84 15.58 -1.41
C GLY A 275 -7.95 16.81 -1.63
N ALA A 276 -8.26 17.95 -1.03
CA ALA A 276 -7.45 19.16 -1.09
C ALA A 276 -6.52 19.37 0.12
N TYR A 277 -6.48 18.46 1.10
CA TYR A 277 -5.62 18.60 2.28
C TYR A 277 -4.13 18.72 1.95
N TRP A 278 -3.69 18.13 0.83
CA TRP A 278 -2.28 18.06 0.46
C TRP A 278 -1.56 19.41 0.38
N GLY A 279 -2.29 20.49 0.08
CA GLY A 279 -1.74 21.83 -0.01
C GLY A 279 -1.35 22.44 1.35
N MET A 280 -1.84 21.89 2.47
CA MET A 280 -1.52 22.41 3.81
C MET A 280 -0.01 22.44 4.08
N GLY A 281 0.70 21.34 3.75
CA GLY A 281 2.15 21.26 3.91
C GLY A 281 2.90 22.30 3.08
N ALA A 282 2.36 22.64 1.90
CA ALA A 282 2.93 23.64 0.99
C ALA A 282 2.97 25.05 1.63
N PHE A 283 2.07 25.30 2.58
CA PHE A 283 1.97 26.51 3.40
C PHE A 283 2.44 26.31 4.85
N GLY A 284 3.17 25.22 5.12
CA GLY A 284 3.74 24.93 6.44
C GLY A 284 2.70 24.59 7.52
N ALA A 285 1.48 24.23 7.12
CA ALA A 285 0.41 23.80 8.01
C ALA A 285 0.38 22.27 8.13
N GLU A 286 0.11 21.78 9.35
CA GLU A 286 -0.12 20.36 9.63
C GLU A 286 -1.18 20.20 10.70
N LEU A 287 -2.08 19.22 10.55
CA LEU A 287 -3.00 18.77 11.61
C LEU A 287 -2.27 17.77 12.50
N SER A 288 -1.36 18.25 13.36
CA SER A 288 -0.56 17.37 14.21
C SER A 288 -1.43 16.59 15.22
N PRO A 289 -1.16 15.29 15.47
CA PRO A 289 -1.80 14.49 16.52
C PRO A 289 -1.64 15.06 17.94
N ALA A 290 -0.52 15.73 18.23
CA ALA A 290 -0.19 16.18 19.59
C ALA A 290 -0.61 17.63 19.88
N GLU A 291 -0.78 18.44 18.84
CA GLU A 291 -0.88 19.89 19.00
C GLU A 291 -1.80 20.46 17.93
N ALA A 292 -3.12 20.39 18.18
CA ALA A 292 -3.98 21.49 17.75
C ALA A 292 -3.67 22.70 18.67
N THR A 293 -2.44 23.20 18.61
CA THR A 293 -2.14 24.48 19.25
C THR A 293 -2.85 25.57 18.45
N THR A 294 -3.26 26.62 19.15
CA THR A 294 -3.95 27.80 18.60
C THR A 294 -3.13 28.59 17.57
N ASP A 295 -1.92 28.12 17.21
CA ASP A 295 -0.88 28.94 16.60
C ASP A 295 -0.56 28.57 15.14
N GLN A 296 -1.30 27.64 14.52
CA GLN A 296 -1.18 27.34 13.08
C GLN A 296 -2.24 27.91 12.12
N PRO A 297 -3.20 28.79 12.48
CA PRO A 297 -4.28 29.17 11.56
C PRO A 297 -3.80 29.89 10.30
N ALA A 298 -2.60 30.50 10.32
CA ALA A 298 -2.06 31.23 9.18
C ALA A 298 -1.82 30.34 7.95
N GLY A 299 -1.21 29.16 8.10
CA GLY A 299 -0.96 28.28 6.96
C GLY A 299 -2.23 27.67 6.37
N TYR A 300 -3.23 27.37 7.21
CA TYR A 300 -4.55 26.91 6.75
C TYR A 300 -5.29 28.00 5.98
N ALA A 301 -5.25 29.23 6.50
CA ALA A 301 -5.91 30.36 5.85
C ALA A 301 -5.23 30.66 4.52
N GLU A 302 -3.90 30.65 4.46
CA GLU A 302 -3.14 30.83 3.21
C GLU A 302 -3.49 29.76 2.15
N TRP A 303 -3.66 28.49 2.55
CA TRP A 303 -4.10 27.44 1.64
C TRP A 303 -5.52 27.68 1.13
N LEU A 304 -6.48 28.02 2.00
CA LEU A 304 -7.84 28.33 1.60
C LEU A 304 -7.92 29.58 0.72
N HIS A 305 -7.09 30.60 0.98
CA HIS A 305 -6.93 31.76 0.10
C HIS A 305 -6.38 31.35 -1.27
N TRP A 306 -5.42 30.43 -1.32
CA TRP A 306 -4.90 29.89 -2.58
C TRP A 306 -5.96 29.13 -3.36
N LEU A 307 -6.73 28.24 -2.70
CA LEU A 307 -7.84 27.50 -3.32
C LEU A 307 -8.91 28.44 -3.87
N GLN A 308 -9.29 29.47 -3.12
CA GLN A 308 -10.23 30.49 -3.58
C GLN A 308 -9.69 31.26 -4.80
N ALA A 309 -8.40 31.62 -4.81
CA ALA A 309 -7.77 32.27 -5.96
C ALA A 309 -7.69 31.35 -7.18
N ALA A 310 -7.39 30.06 -6.96
CA ALA A 310 -7.38 29.03 -7.99
C ALA A 310 -8.78 28.84 -8.60
N HIS A 311 -9.84 28.81 -7.78
CA HIS A 311 -11.22 28.69 -8.25
C HIS A 311 -11.64 29.84 -9.18
N ALA A 312 -11.13 31.04 -8.95
CA ALA A 312 -11.37 32.20 -9.81
C ALA A 312 -10.54 32.21 -11.11
N LYS A 313 -9.55 31.32 -11.25
CA LYS A 313 -8.62 31.27 -12.39
C LYS A 313 -9.23 30.47 -13.54
N SER A 314 -9.28 31.09 -14.72
CA SER A 314 -9.68 30.39 -15.95
C SER A 314 -8.75 29.21 -16.22
N GLY A 315 -9.33 28.03 -16.46
CA GLY A 315 -8.60 26.78 -16.68
C GLY A 315 -8.47 25.90 -15.44
N VAL A 316 -8.82 26.38 -14.24
CA VAL A 316 -8.93 25.53 -13.06
C VAL A 316 -10.35 24.97 -12.97
N VAL A 317 -10.46 23.66 -12.74
CA VAL A 317 -11.72 22.94 -12.55
C VAL A 317 -11.66 22.23 -11.21
N PHE A 318 -12.74 22.36 -10.43
CA PHE A 318 -12.91 21.64 -9.17
C PHE A 318 -13.94 20.53 -9.35
N SER A 319 -13.65 19.35 -8.81
CA SER A 319 -14.60 18.23 -8.69
C SER A 319 -14.11 17.26 -7.62
N ALA A 320 -14.98 16.88 -6.68
CA ALA A 320 -14.75 15.78 -5.75
C ALA A 320 -15.23 14.41 -6.28
N ASP A 321 -15.77 14.34 -7.51
CA ASP A 321 -16.22 13.08 -8.12
C ASP A 321 -15.06 12.45 -8.91
N PRO A 322 -14.50 11.31 -8.48
CA PRO A 322 -13.41 10.65 -9.19
C PRO A 322 -13.77 10.25 -10.63
N ALA A 323 -15.04 9.92 -10.90
CA ALA A 323 -15.48 9.56 -12.25
C ALA A 323 -15.50 10.78 -13.17
N GLU A 324 -15.89 11.95 -12.66
CA GLU A 324 -15.82 13.21 -13.39
C GLU A 324 -14.35 13.64 -13.60
N GLN A 325 -13.52 13.58 -12.55
CA GLN A 325 -12.09 13.88 -12.64
C GLN A 325 -11.40 13.01 -13.72
N LEU A 326 -11.67 11.71 -13.71
CA LEU A 326 -11.17 10.77 -14.69
C LEU A 326 -11.65 11.12 -16.10
N ALA A 327 -12.95 11.37 -16.28
CA ALA A 327 -13.52 11.70 -17.58
C ALA A 327 -12.93 13.00 -18.16
N LEU A 328 -12.78 14.04 -17.32
CA LEU A 328 -12.20 15.32 -17.72
C LEU A 328 -10.72 15.18 -18.12
N PHE A 329 -9.94 14.43 -17.35
CA PHE A 329 -8.52 14.23 -17.66
C PHE A 329 -8.32 13.33 -18.89
N ALA A 330 -9.06 12.23 -18.98
CA ALA A 330 -9.03 11.30 -20.11
C ALA A 330 -9.52 11.94 -21.43
N ALA A 331 -10.34 12.99 -21.37
CA ALA A 331 -10.71 13.79 -22.55
C ALA A 331 -9.51 14.54 -23.17
N GLY A 332 -8.35 14.57 -22.50
CA GLY A 332 -7.10 15.13 -23.03
C GLY A 332 -7.03 16.66 -23.02
N GLN A 333 -7.96 17.34 -22.34
CA GLN A 333 -8.01 18.81 -22.24
C GLN A 333 -7.41 19.34 -20.92
N ALA A 334 -7.10 18.46 -19.98
CA ALA A 334 -6.43 18.79 -18.74
C ALA A 334 -4.93 18.51 -18.83
N ALA A 335 -4.13 19.52 -18.49
CA ALA A 335 -2.70 19.40 -18.32
C ALA A 335 -2.37 18.63 -17.03
N TYR A 336 -3.17 18.83 -15.97
CA TYR A 336 -2.93 18.28 -14.64
C TYR A 336 -4.19 17.76 -13.97
N LEU A 337 -4.02 16.70 -13.18
CA LEU A 337 -5.01 16.17 -12.25
C LEU A 337 -4.30 15.81 -10.94
N VAL A 338 -4.85 16.26 -9.81
CA VAL A 338 -4.43 15.77 -8.50
C VAL A 338 -5.36 14.62 -8.09
N ALA A 339 -4.83 13.40 -8.02
CA ALA A 339 -5.60 12.21 -7.65
C ALA A 339 -4.70 11.11 -7.06
N GLY A 340 -5.31 10.06 -6.51
CA GLY A 340 -4.62 8.89 -5.97
C GLY A 340 -4.25 7.83 -7.01
N PRO A 341 -3.53 6.76 -6.61
CA PRO A 341 -3.08 5.69 -7.49
C PRO A 341 -4.20 4.85 -8.11
N GLU A 342 -5.40 4.85 -7.52
CA GLU A 342 -6.58 4.11 -7.98
C GLU A 342 -7.01 4.48 -9.40
N LEU A 343 -6.83 5.74 -9.84
CA LEU A 343 -7.14 6.16 -11.21
C LEU A 343 -6.08 5.77 -12.23
N LEU A 344 -4.89 5.31 -11.81
CA LEU A 344 -3.75 5.10 -12.71
C LEU A 344 -4.03 4.02 -13.77
N GLY A 345 -4.73 2.95 -13.39
CA GLY A 345 -5.08 1.86 -14.31
C GLY A 345 -5.95 2.36 -15.46
N ASP A 346 -7.06 3.01 -15.11
CA ASP A 346 -8.03 3.52 -16.07
C ASP A 346 -7.47 4.68 -16.92
N LEU A 347 -6.70 5.59 -16.32
CA LEU A 347 -6.04 6.67 -17.06
C LEU A 347 -5.01 6.14 -18.07
N ARG A 348 -4.28 5.08 -17.74
CA ARG A 348 -3.36 4.43 -18.69
C ARG A 348 -4.10 3.79 -19.85
N ALA A 349 -5.21 3.12 -19.56
CA ALA A 349 -6.06 2.51 -20.58
C ALA A 349 -6.69 3.56 -21.50
N ALA A 350 -7.20 4.66 -20.93
CA ALA A 350 -7.89 5.71 -21.66
C ALA A 350 -6.95 6.61 -22.49
N MET A 351 -5.71 6.82 -22.02
CA MET A 351 -4.77 7.78 -22.62
C MET A 351 -3.55 7.13 -23.28
N ASP A 352 -3.60 5.83 -23.64
CA ASP A 352 -2.54 5.08 -24.36
C ASP A 352 -1.11 5.35 -23.86
N GLY A 353 -0.94 5.43 -22.52
CA GLY A 353 0.37 5.67 -21.92
C GLY A 353 0.93 7.09 -22.13
N HIS A 354 0.10 8.10 -22.39
CA HIS A 354 0.47 9.52 -22.37
C HIS A 354 0.35 10.17 -20.97
N VAL A 355 -0.23 9.46 -20.01
CA VAL A 355 -0.29 9.87 -18.61
C VAL A 355 1.04 9.61 -17.89
N ARG A 356 1.49 10.59 -17.10
CA ARG A 356 2.65 10.48 -16.20
C ARG A 356 2.27 10.96 -14.81
N VAL A 357 3.07 10.59 -13.82
CA VAL A 357 2.88 10.99 -12.42
C VAL A 357 4.15 11.64 -11.91
N ALA A 358 3.99 12.75 -11.19
CA ALA A 358 5.04 13.49 -10.51
C ALA A 358 4.62 13.75 -9.05
N PRO A 359 5.57 14.09 -8.15
CA PRO A 359 5.24 14.62 -6.84
C PRO A 359 4.35 15.86 -6.95
N LEU A 360 3.54 16.10 -5.92
CA LEU A 360 2.72 17.30 -5.81
C LEU A 360 3.58 18.57 -5.78
N PRO A 361 3.10 19.69 -6.36
CA PRO A 361 3.87 20.93 -6.39
C PRO A 361 4.15 21.48 -4.99
N ALA A 362 5.35 22.04 -4.81
CA ALA A 362 5.72 22.73 -3.59
C ALA A 362 5.06 24.11 -3.49
N GLY A 363 4.87 24.58 -2.26
CA GLY A 363 4.37 25.92 -1.97
C GLY A 363 5.46 26.82 -1.39
N PRO A 364 5.08 28.03 -0.96
CA PRO A 364 6.03 29.02 -0.48
C PRO A 364 6.76 28.63 0.82
N LYS A 365 6.24 27.65 1.58
CA LYS A 365 6.77 27.26 2.89
C LYS A 365 7.27 25.81 2.95
N GLY A 366 7.11 25.02 1.89
CA GLY A 366 7.59 23.65 1.86
C GLY A 366 6.94 22.79 0.79
N ASN A 367 7.15 21.48 0.93
CA ASN A 367 6.52 20.49 0.06
C ASN A 367 5.04 20.31 0.43
N ALA A 368 4.23 19.95 -0.55
CA ALA A 368 2.91 19.39 -0.32
C ALA A 368 2.97 18.17 0.62
N ALA A 369 1.96 18.03 1.47
CA ALA A 369 1.84 16.96 2.47
C ALA A 369 0.46 16.28 2.34
N PRO A 370 0.28 15.38 1.35
CA PRO A 370 -0.98 14.67 1.16
C PRO A 370 -1.32 13.78 2.35
N LEU A 371 -2.60 13.47 2.51
CA LEU A 371 -3.03 12.43 3.45
C LEU A 371 -2.55 11.08 2.95
N LEU A 372 -2.02 10.28 3.87
CA LEU A 372 -1.80 8.85 3.66
C LEU A 372 -2.96 8.09 4.29
N GLN A 373 -3.84 7.56 3.44
CA GLN A 373 -4.86 6.59 3.83
C GLN A 373 -4.35 5.19 3.54
N VAL A 374 -4.77 4.23 4.36
CA VAL A 374 -4.35 2.84 4.25
C VAL A 374 -5.56 1.94 4.39
N ASP A 375 -5.83 1.11 3.39
CA ASP A 375 -6.74 -0.01 3.56
C ASP A 375 -6.05 -1.11 4.35
N ALA A 376 -6.79 -1.79 5.22
CA ALA A 376 -6.24 -2.79 6.11
C ALA A 376 -7.18 -3.96 6.31
N PHE A 377 -6.60 -5.13 6.53
CA PHE A 377 -7.30 -6.26 7.12
C PHE A 377 -7.47 -6.02 8.62
N LEU A 378 -8.72 -5.85 9.05
CA LEU A 378 -9.15 -5.72 10.43
C LEU A 378 -9.82 -7.01 10.90
N PHE A 379 -9.76 -7.29 12.20
CA PHE A 379 -10.22 -8.56 12.76
C PHE A 379 -11.40 -8.32 13.70
N PRO A 380 -12.62 -8.76 13.34
CA PRO A 380 -13.79 -8.58 14.19
C PRO A 380 -13.67 -9.27 15.55
N THR A 381 -14.33 -8.71 16.56
CA THR A 381 -14.59 -9.42 17.81
C THR A 381 -15.63 -10.53 17.60
N GLY A 382 -15.65 -11.54 18.48
CA GLY A 382 -16.58 -12.68 18.39
C GLY A 382 -16.01 -13.91 17.68
N ARG A 383 -14.79 -13.85 17.14
CA ARG A 383 -14.08 -15.01 16.58
C ARG A 383 -13.11 -15.63 17.59
N THR A 384 -12.94 -16.95 17.51
CA THR A 384 -11.93 -17.66 18.31
C THR A 384 -10.53 -17.23 17.90
N GLU A 385 -9.56 -17.34 18.81
CA GLU A 385 -8.16 -17.01 18.49
C GLU A 385 -7.61 -17.82 17.32
N ALA A 386 -7.92 -19.12 17.25
CA ALA A 386 -7.51 -19.97 16.14
C ALA A 386 -8.08 -19.50 14.79
N GLN A 387 -9.33 -19.04 14.78
CA GLN A 387 -9.95 -18.51 13.57
C GLN A 387 -9.36 -17.13 13.18
N THR A 388 -9.07 -16.27 14.17
CA THR A 388 -8.36 -15.01 13.93
C THR A 388 -6.95 -15.27 13.40
N GLN A 389 -6.22 -16.27 13.90
CA GLN A 389 -4.90 -16.64 13.39
C GLN A 389 -4.96 -17.11 11.93
N LEU A 390 -5.97 -17.90 11.55
CA LEU A 390 -6.17 -18.31 10.17
C LEU A 390 -6.43 -17.10 9.25
N ALA A 391 -7.26 -16.16 9.71
CA ALA A 391 -7.54 -14.92 8.99
C ALA A 391 -6.30 -14.02 8.90
N LEU A 392 -5.47 -13.96 9.93
CA LEU A 392 -4.17 -13.27 9.93
C LEU A 392 -3.23 -13.88 8.89
N SER A 393 -3.18 -15.22 8.79
CA SER A 393 -2.38 -15.87 7.76
C SER A 393 -2.86 -15.55 6.34
N PHE A 394 -4.17 -15.39 6.13
CA PHE A 394 -4.68 -14.88 4.86
C PHE A 394 -4.26 -13.43 4.61
N ALA A 395 -4.36 -12.56 5.63
CA ALA A 395 -3.97 -11.15 5.51
C ALA A 395 -2.48 -11.04 5.16
N GLU A 396 -1.59 -11.70 5.92
CA GLU A 396 -0.15 -11.80 5.64
C GLU A 396 0.13 -12.42 4.27
N PHE A 397 -0.72 -13.36 3.84
CA PHE A 397 -0.62 -13.90 2.49
C PHE A 397 -0.88 -12.84 1.44
N ALA A 398 -2.04 -12.19 1.52
CA ALA A 398 -2.48 -11.14 0.61
C ALA A 398 -1.50 -9.95 0.55
N THR A 399 -0.79 -9.68 1.65
CA THR A 399 0.09 -8.53 1.81
C THR A 399 1.59 -8.85 1.75
N SER A 400 1.96 -10.05 1.31
CA SER A 400 3.35 -10.43 1.05
C SER A 400 3.98 -9.60 -0.07
N GLU A 401 5.32 -9.57 -0.14
CA GLU A 401 6.06 -8.90 -1.22
C GLU A 401 5.56 -9.34 -2.60
N VAL A 402 5.43 -10.66 -2.81
CA VAL A 402 5.01 -11.25 -4.08
C VAL A 402 3.59 -10.81 -4.41
N ASN A 403 2.65 -10.95 -3.48
CA ASN A 403 1.26 -10.65 -3.76
C ASN A 403 1.03 -9.16 -3.92
N GLN A 404 1.63 -8.29 -3.08
CA GLN A 404 1.53 -6.84 -3.30
C GLN A 404 2.20 -6.36 -4.58
N THR A 405 3.27 -7.02 -5.03
CA THR A 405 3.85 -6.75 -6.35
C THR A 405 2.85 -7.08 -7.47
N ARG A 406 2.08 -8.16 -7.34
CA ARG A 406 1.01 -8.51 -8.29
C ARG A 406 -0.13 -7.50 -8.26
N TRP A 407 -0.61 -7.11 -7.07
CA TRP A 407 -1.61 -6.05 -6.90
C TRP A 407 -1.19 -4.74 -7.57
N LEU A 408 0.08 -4.37 -7.43
CA LEU A 408 0.64 -3.20 -8.09
C LEU A 408 0.59 -3.31 -9.63
N GLN A 409 0.81 -4.51 -10.17
CA GLN A 409 0.79 -4.76 -11.61
C GLN A 409 -0.62 -4.81 -12.20
N THR A 410 -1.58 -5.40 -11.47
CA THR A 410 -2.95 -5.65 -11.98
C THR A 410 -3.93 -4.55 -11.62
N ALA A 411 -3.79 -3.93 -10.45
CA ALA A 411 -4.74 -2.97 -9.89
C ALA A 411 -4.14 -1.58 -9.68
N SER A 412 -2.84 -1.38 -9.97
CA SER A 412 -2.13 -0.11 -9.76
C SER A 412 -2.19 0.45 -8.34
N LEU A 413 -2.50 -0.39 -7.33
CA LEU A 413 -2.50 0.04 -5.93
C LEU A 413 -1.07 0.22 -5.41
N ALA A 414 -0.84 1.26 -4.61
CA ALA A 414 0.45 1.45 -3.98
C ALA A 414 0.65 0.47 -2.79
N PRO A 415 1.79 -0.23 -2.70
CA PRO A 415 2.01 -1.30 -1.74
C PRO A 415 2.40 -0.76 -0.36
N THR A 416 1.93 -1.41 0.69
CA THR A 416 2.36 -1.15 2.08
C THR A 416 3.60 -1.95 2.48
N ASN A 417 3.88 -3.05 1.79
CA ASN A 417 5.05 -3.90 1.97
C ASN A 417 6.30 -3.18 1.44
N ARG A 418 7.32 -3.07 2.29
CA ARG A 418 8.56 -2.34 2.02
C ARG A 418 9.29 -2.88 0.79
N SER A 419 9.45 -4.19 0.67
CA SER A 419 10.16 -4.79 -0.46
C SER A 419 9.42 -4.55 -1.77
N ALA A 420 8.09 -4.70 -1.78
CA ALA A 420 7.27 -4.40 -2.95
C ALA A 420 7.35 -2.91 -3.34
N ALA A 421 7.39 -2.01 -2.35
CA ALA A 421 7.54 -0.58 -2.55
C ALA A 421 8.92 -0.19 -3.10
N GLU A 422 10.01 -0.81 -2.62
CA GLU A 422 11.38 -0.54 -3.05
C GLU A 422 11.70 -1.11 -4.44
N LEU A 423 11.18 -2.30 -4.75
CA LEU A 423 11.52 -3.03 -5.97
C LEU A 423 10.67 -2.63 -7.19
N THR A 424 9.65 -1.79 -7.00
CA THR A 424 8.76 -1.39 -8.09
C THR A 424 9.52 -0.70 -9.23
N GLN A 425 9.37 -1.24 -10.44
CA GLN A 425 9.89 -0.64 -11.68
C GLN A 425 8.90 0.35 -12.30
N ASN A 426 7.69 0.46 -11.74
CA ASN A 426 6.67 1.37 -12.24
C ASN A 426 6.97 2.79 -11.73
N SER A 427 7.45 3.66 -12.62
CA SER A 427 7.84 5.03 -12.25
C SER A 427 6.69 5.86 -11.67
N ALA A 428 5.45 5.61 -12.10
CA ALA A 428 4.27 6.28 -11.55
C ALA A 428 4.00 5.82 -10.11
N ILE A 429 4.02 4.51 -9.85
CA ILE A 429 3.86 3.99 -8.48
C ILE A 429 5.00 4.45 -7.58
N ARG A 430 6.23 4.53 -8.11
CA ARG A 430 7.36 5.08 -7.37
C ARG A 430 7.09 6.52 -6.89
N ALA A 431 6.45 7.36 -7.69
CA ALA A 431 6.09 8.72 -7.28
C ALA A 431 5.10 8.72 -6.09
N PHE A 432 4.11 7.84 -6.11
CA PHE A 432 3.18 7.64 -4.97
C PHE A 432 3.92 7.15 -3.73
N VAL A 433 4.75 6.11 -3.86
CA VAL A 433 5.55 5.55 -2.75
C VAL A 433 6.50 6.59 -2.16
N THR A 434 7.21 7.35 -3.00
CA THR A 434 8.10 8.43 -2.55
C THR A 434 7.34 9.46 -1.72
N GLN A 435 6.18 9.94 -2.21
CA GLN A 435 5.37 10.88 -1.42
C GLN A 435 4.85 10.27 -0.13
N ALA A 436 4.35 9.03 -0.15
CA ALA A 436 3.91 8.33 1.06
C ALA A 436 5.01 8.32 2.13
N VAL A 437 6.24 7.96 1.74
CA VAL A 437 7.39 7.86 2.64
C VAL A 437 7.88 9.23 3.10
N GLU A 438 8.04 10.18 2.19
CA GLU A 438 8.76 11.43 2.46
C GLU A 438 7.87 12.54 3.03
N THR A 439 6.69 12.78 2.45
CA THR A 439 5.91 14.00 2.73
C THR A 439 4.50 13.74 3.25
N ALA A 440 3.91 12.59 2.97
CA ALA A 440 2.53 12.31 3.36
C ALA A 440 2.37 12.22 4.88
N VAL A 441 1.21 12.62 5.37
CA VAL A 441 0.89 12.60 6.81
C VAL A 441 -0.21 11.59 7.11
N VAL A 442 -0.09 10.92 8.25
CA VAL A 442 -1.12 10.02 8.78
C VAL A 442 -1.93 10.82 9.78
N LEU A 443 -3.20 11.11 9.45
CA LEU A 443 -4.12 11.71 10.40
C LEU A 443 -4.84 10.61 11.20
N PRO A 444 -4.89 10.72 12.54
CA PRO A 444 -5.66 9.78 13.35
C PRO A 444 -7.13 9.73 12.90
N SER A 445 -7.65 8.54 12.67
CA SER A 445 -9.03 8.31 12.20
C SER A 445 -10.09 8.98 13.09
N ALA A 446 -9.86 9.01 14.41
CA ALA A 446 -10.74 9.70 15.37
C ALA A 446 -10.89 11.22 15.13
N ARG A 447 -9.95 11.85 14.42
CA ARG A 447 -10.01 13.27 14.06
C ARG A 447 -10.46 13.48 12.62
N LEU A 448 -9.99 12.64 11.70
CA LEU A 448 -10.30 12.79 10.28
C LEU A 448 -11.79 12.53 10.00
N PHE A 449 -12.37 11.49 10.60
CA PHE A 449 -13.75 11.10 10.33
C PHE A 449 -14.78 12.20 10.70
N PRO A 450 -14.76 12.82 11.90
CA PRO A 450 -15.66 13.93 12.22
C PRO A 450 -15.40 15.20 11.40
N LEU A 451 -14.15 15.44 11.01
CA LEU A 451 -13.78 16.65 10.27
C LEU A 451 -14.15 16.62 8.80
N ARG A 452 -14.29 15.44 8.18
CA ARG A 452 -14.56 15.33 6.74
C ARG A 452 -15.79 16.14 6.33
N THR A 453 -16.95 15.84 6.91
CA THR A 453 -18.21 16.52 6.56
C THR A 453 -18.18 18.01 6.83
N LEU A 454 -17.60 18.43 7.96
CA LEU A 454 -17.49 19.86 8.30
C LEU A 454 -16.51 20.58 7.36
N GLY A 455 -15.37 19.96 7.09
CA GLY A 455 -14.34 20.48 6.20
C GLY A 455 -14.88 20.64 4.78
N ASP A 456 -15.57 19.64 4.24
CA ASP A 456 -16.19 19.68 2.92
C ASP A 456 -17.18 20.85 2.80
N GLN A 457 -18.02 21.04 3.83
CA GLN A 457 -18.94 22.19 3.91
C GLN A 457 -18.20 23.53 3.93
N ILE A 458 -17.12 23.64 4.71
CA ILE A 458 -16.32 24.87 4.82
C ILE A 458 -15.61 25.17 3.51
N TYR A 459 -15.04 24.16 2.85
CA TYR A 459 -14.35 24.33 1.56
C TYR A 459 -15.32 24.82 0.50
N ALA A 460 -16.48 24.17 0.36
CA ALA A 460 -17.53 24.61 -0.57
C ALA A 460 -17.92 26.08 -0.34
N GLN A 461 -18.23 26.47 0.90
CA GLN A 461 -18.61 27.85 1.23
C GLN A 461 -17.48 28.86 0.97
N VAL A 462 -16.22 28.48 1.16
CA VAL A 462 -15.06 29.34 0.86
C VAL A 462 -14.87 29.52 -0.65
N LEU A 463 -15.00 28.43 -1.41
CA LEU A 463 -14.87 28.46 -2.88
C LEU A 463 -15.99 29.28 -3.53
N ASP A 464 -17.21 29.20 -3.00
CA ASP A 464 -18.37 30.00 -3.43
C ASP A 464 -18.34 31.46 -2.94
N GLY A 465 -17.41 31.79 -2.03
CA GLY A 465 -17.28 33.13 -1.44
C GLY A 465 -18.33 33.48 -0.39
N GLU A 466 -19.10 32.49 0.09
CA GLU A 466 -20.07 32.62 1.18
C GLU A 466 -19.39 32.74 2.55
N LEU A 467 -18.20 32.14 2.69
CA LEU A 467 -17.39 32.14 3.91
C LEU A 467 -15.98 32.65 3.60
N SER A 468 -15.41 33.49 4.47
CA SER A 468 -14.00 33.87 4.30
C SER A 468 -13.08 32.72 4.69
N PRO A 469 -11.92 32.55 4.03
CA PRO A 469 -10.90 31.58 4.42
C PRO A 469 -10.61 31.60 5.93
N ASP A 470 -10.35 32.77 6.51
CA ASP A 470 -10.07 32.93 7.94
C ASP A 470 -11.21 32.46 8.85
N ALA A 471 -12.48 32.71 8.47
CA ALA A 471 -13.63 32.25 9.23
C ALA A 471 -13.79 30.74 9.15
N GLY A 472 -13.58 30.16 7.96
CA GLY A 472 -13.58 28.71 7.76
C GLY A 472 -12.53 28.01 8.60
N VAL A 473 -11.30 28.53 8.64
CA VAL A 473 -10.24 28.00 9.51
C VAL A 473 -10.68 28.01 10.97
N ASN A 474 -11.22 29.13 11.47
CA ASN A 474 -11.66 29.20 12.86
C ASN A 474 -12.70 28.12 13.20
N MET A 475 -13.65 27.85 12.30
CA MET A 475 -14.65 26.79 12.49
C MET A 475 -14.02 25.38 12.55
N ILE A 476 -13.03 25.08 11.70
CA ILE A 476 -12.31 23.79 11.75
C ILE A 476 -11.59 23.64 13.11
N PHE A 477 -10.92 24.70 13.57
CA PHE A 477 -10.19 24.67 14.84
C PHE A 477 -11.11 24.67 16.07
N ASP A 478 -12.28 25.28 16.00
CA ASP A 478 -13.34 25.16 17.02
C ASP A 478 -13.78 23.70 17.15
N ALA A 479 -14.11 23.04 16.04
CA ALA A 479 -14.52 21.63 16.04
C ALA A 479 -13.41 20.69 16.55
N LEU A 480 -12.16 20.94 16.18
CA LEU A 480 -11.01 20.18 16.70
C LEU A 480 -10.87 20.25 18.23
N ARG A 481 -11.13 21.42 18.82
CA ARG A 481 -11.11 21.61 20.27
C ARG A 481 -12.21 20.80 20.95
N GLU A 482 -13.42 20.82 20.38
CA GLU A 482 -14.55 20.04 20.92
C GLU A 482 -14.28 18.52 20.89
N VAL A 483 -13.70 18.01 19.80
CA VAL A 483 -13.33 16.59 19.69
C VAL A 483 -12.22 16.23 20.70
N GLY A 484 -11.24 17.12 20.91
CA GLY A 484 -10.17 16.92 21.90
C GLY A 484 -10.66 16.88 23.35
N ASP A 485 -11.65 17.71 23.70
CA ASP A 485 -12.22 17.78 25.04
C ASP A 485 -13.15 16.58 25.36
N SER A 486 -13.86 16.04 24.35
CA SER A 486 -14.70 14.84 24.57
C SER A 486 -13.90 13.59 24.95
N GLY A 487 -12.71 13.39 24.38
CA GLY A 487 -11.85 12.23 24.67
C GLY A 487 -11.13 12.29 26.02
N SER A 488 -11.03 13.46 26.64
CA SER A 488 -10.42 13.63 27.97
C SER A 488 -11.44 13.52 29.11
N SER A 489 -12.70 13.91 28.88
CA SER A 489 -13.77 13.81 29.88
C SER A 489 -14.25 12.37 30.16
N GLU A 490 -14.25 11.48 29.17
CA GLU A 490 -14.60 10.06 29.36
C GLU A 490 -13.50 9.28 30.11
N ASN A 491 -12.23 9.66 29.95
CA ASN A 491 -11.12 9.06 30.70
C ASN A 491 -11.11 9.45 32.18
N ALA A 492 -11.60 10.65 32.54
CA ALA A 492 -11.76 11.05 33.94
C ALA A 492 -12.90 10.29 34.64
N ALA A 493 -13.98 9.97 33.91
CA ALA A 493 -15.11 9.20 34.45
C ALA A 493 -14.78 7.71 34.64
N ALA A 494 -13.84 7.16 33.87
CA ALA A 494 -13.38 5.78 34.02
C ALA A 494 -12.38 5.58 35.19
N SER A 495 -11.62 6.62 35.57
CA SER A 495 -10.70 6.57 36.72
C SER A 495 -11.37 6.77 38.08
N ASP A 496 -12.55 7.42 38.12
CA ASP A 496 -13.25 7.70 39.38
C ASP A 496 -14.16 6.55 39.87
N ASN A 497 -14.37 5.51 39.06
CA ASN A 497 -15.18 4.34 39.44
C ASN A 497 -14.34 3.14 39.92
N SER A 498 -13.02 3.27 40.08
CA SER A 498 -12.15 2.23 40.65
C SER A 498 -11.82 2.39 42.14
N ASP A 499 -12.34 3.43 42.80
CA ASP A 499 -12.24 3.61 44.25
C ASP A 499 -13.63 3.93 44.85
N SER A 500 -14.49 2.91 44.97
CA SER A 500 -15.67 2.91 45.87
C SER A 500 -16.17 1.49 46.15
#